data_AF-A0A6L7ZYS3-F1
#
_entry.id   AF-A0A6L7ZYS3-F1
#
_cell.length_a   1.000
_cell.length_b   1.000
_cell.length_c   1.000
_cell.angle_alpha   90.00
_cell.angle_beta   90.00
_cell.angle_gamma   90.00
#
_symmetry.space_group_name_H-M   'P 1'
#
loop_
_entity.id
_entity.type
_entity.pdbx_description
1 polymer ?
#
loop_
_entity_poly.entity_id
_entity_poly.type
_entity_poly.pdbx_seq_one_letter_code
_entity_poly.pdbx_strand_id
1 'polypeptide(L)' 'MSEPIQRAIDRAVRRSFPMATAAVASLAGLVTVPVADYSQIAPAFTLIAVYCWSVWRPDLLPLAGVFLIGLFEDLLRG' A
#
# COMPACT_ATOMS: atom_id res chain seq x y z
N MET A 1 -24.39 -21.61 -11.40
CA MET A 1 -24.26 -20.18 -11.77
C MET A 1 -23.55 -19.34 -10.70
N SER A 2 -22.67 -19.94 -9.88
CA SER A 2 -21.95 -19.29 -8.76
C SER A 2 -20.45 -19.05 -9.00
N GLU A 3 -19.88 -19.70 -10.03
CA GLU A 3 -18.46 -19.58 -10.40
C GLU A 3 -17.94 -18.15 -10.68
N PRO A 4 -18.66 -17.25 -11.37
CA PRO A 4 -18.09 -15.94 -11.70
C PRO A 4 -17.92 -15.04 -10.48
N ILE A 5 -18.82 -15.14 -9.51
CA ILE A 5 -18.80 -14.34 -8.28
C ILE A 5 -17.66 -14.79 -7.37
N GLN A 6 -17.45 -16.10 -7.21
CA GLN A 6 -16.36 -16.65 -6.40
C GLN A 6 -14.99 -16.20 -6.92
N ARG A 7 -14.77 -16.26 -8.23
CA ARG A 7 -13.52 -15.79 -8.84
C ARG A 7 -13.31 -14.28 -8.69
N ALA A 8 -14.38 -13.49 -8.72
CA ALA A 8 -14.31 -12.06 -8.48
C ALA A 8 -13.93 -11.76 -7.02
N ILE A 9 -14.50 -12.49 -6.06
CA ILE A 9 -14.16 -12.39 -4.64
C ILE A 9 -12.72 -12.81 -4.40
N ASP A 10 -12.27 -13.95 -4.93
CA ASP A 10 -10.88 -14.40 -4.78
C ASP A 10 -9.88 -13.40 -5.35
N ARG A 11 -10.23 -12.77 -6.49
CA ARG A 11 -9.41 -11.72 -7.09
C ARG A 11 -9.42 -10.46 -6.24
N ALA A 12 -10.56 -10.07 -5.68
CA ALA A 12 -10.67 -8.93 -4.77
C ALA A 12 -9.84 -9.15 -3.50
N VAL A 13 -9.98 -10.31 -2.86
CA VAL A 13 -9.22 -10.71 -1.65
C VAL A 13 -7.72 -10.69 -1.92
N ARG A 14 -7.29 -11.24 -3.07
CA ARG A 14 -5.86 -11.21 -3.46
C ARG A 14 -5.36 -9.78 -3.73
N ARG A 15 -6.22 -8.88 -4.20
CA ARG A 15 -5.91 -7.45 -4.38
C ARG A 15 -5.83 -6.68 -3.06
N SER A 16 -6.52 -7.16 -2.02
CA SER A 16 -6.46 -6.56 -0.69
C SER A 16 -5.09 -6.70 -0.03
N PHE A 17 -4.33 -7.75 -0.35
CA PHE A 17 -2.99 -7.99 0.23
C PHE A 17 -1.99 -6.85 0.00
N PRO A 18 -1.73 -6.40 -1.25
CA PRO A 18 -0.81 -5.28 -1.48
C PRO A 18 -1.35 -3.97 -0.90
N MET A 19 -2.67 -3.73 -0.95
CA MET A 19 -3.25 -2.54 -0.34
C MET A 19 -3.08 -2.54 1.18
N ALA A 20 -3.34 -3.66 1.85
CA ALA A 20 -3.19 -3.79 3.30
C ALA A 20 -1.72 -3.63 3.72
N THR A 21 -0.79 -4.23 2.98
CA THR A 21 0.65 -4.08 3.28
C THR A 21 1.15 -2.65 3.04
N ALA A 22 0.70 -1.97 1.98
CA ALA A 22 1.01 -0.56 1.76
C ALA A 22 0.42 0.34 2.85
N ALA A 23 -0.80 0.06 3.33
CA ALA A 23 -1.42 0.78 4.45
C ALA A 23 -0.68 0.54 5.77
N VAL A 24 -0.25 -0.69 6.06
CA VAL A 24 0.58 -0.97 7.25
C VAL A 24 1.93 -0.25 7.14
N ALA A 25 2.53 -0.22 5.95
CA ALA A 25 3.78 0.50 5.71
C ALA A 25 3.61 2.02 5.88
N SER A 26 2.50 2.60 5.42
CA SER A 26 2.21 4.03 5.61
C SER A 26 2.01 4.37 7.09
N LEU A 27 1.33 3.50 7.85
CA LEU A 27 1.20 3.63 9.31
C LEU A 27 2.55 3.49 10.03
N ALA A 28 3.43 2.60 9.59
CA ALA A 28 4.78 2.48 10.13
C ALA A 28 5.59 3.77 9.92
N GLY A 29 5.37 4.49 8.82
CA GLY A 29 5.98 5.79 8.56
C GLY A 29 5.51 6.92 9.50
N LEU A 30 4.37 6.75 10.20
CA LEU A 30 3.90 7.70 11.22
C LEU A 30 4.59 7.49 12.57
N VAL A 31 5.30 6.37 12.75
CA VAL A 31 6.06 6.10 13.97
C VAL A 31 7.25 7.05 14.02
N THR A 32 7.15 8.04 14.89
CA THR A 32 8.25 8.98 15.14
C THR A 32 9.27 8.34 16.06
N VAL A 33 10.49 8.17 15.55
CA VAL A 33 11.62 7.74 16.37
C VAL A 33 12.20 9.01 17.02
N PRO A 34 12.50 9.01 18.34
CA PRO A 34 13.06 10.17 19.03
C PRO A 34 14.54 10.36 18.66
N VAL A 35 14.78 10.77 17.41
CA VAL A 35 16.09 11.17 16.86
C VAL A 35 15.93 12.57 16.32
N ALA A 36 16.93 13.43 16.57
CA ALA A 36 16.96 14.77 15.98
C ALA A 36 16.85 14.66 14.45
N ASP A 37 15.99 15.48 13.85
CA ASP A 37 15.76 15.55 12.40
C ASP A 37 15.32 14.25 11.70
N TYR A 38 14.75 13.29 12.43
CA TYR A 38 14.30 12.02 11.86
C TYR A 38 13.32 12.19 10.69
N SER A 39 12.49 13.23 10.70
CA SER A 39 11.54 13.52 9.61
C SER A 39 12.21 13.77 8.26
N GLN A 40 13.45 14.25 8.23
CA GLN A 40 14.18 14.54 6.99
C GLN A 40 14.80 13.28 6.35
N ILE A 41 15.10 12.27 7.19
CA ILE A 41 15.70 11.00 6.78
C ILE A 41 14.73 9.82 6.88
N ALA A 42 13.46 10.09 7.19
CA ALA A 42 12.45 9.08 7.37
C ALA A 42 12.27 8.29 6.06
N PRO A 43 12.40 6.95 6.10
CA PRO A 43 12.18 6.13 4.91
C PRO A 43 10.74 6.25 4.42
N ALA A 44 10.55 6.39 3.10
CA ALA A 44 9.24 6.35 2.48
C ALA A 44 8.72 4.90 2.39
N PHE A 45 8.30 4.34 3.52
CA PHE A 45 7.85 2.95 3.63
C PHE A 45 6.73 2.60 2.65
N THR A 46 5.80 3.52 2.40
CA THR A 46 4.72 3.39 1.40
C THR A 46 5.29 3.12 0.01
N LEU A 47 6.29 3.91 -0.42
CA LEU A 47 6.96 3.77 -1.71
C LEU A 47 7.71 2.44 -1.82
N ILE A 48 8.40 2.02 -0.76
CA ILE A 48 9.10 0.73 -0.70
C ILE A 48 8.09 -0.42 -0.91
N ALA A 49 6.95 -0.38 -0.21
CA ALA A 49 5.91 -1.39 -0.33
C ALA A 49 5.32 -1.43 -1.76
N VAL A 50 4.97 -0.27 -2.32
CA VAL A 50 4.46 -0.17 -3.71
C VAL A 50 5.49 -0.73 -4.69
N TYR A 51 6.76 -0.32 -4.58
CA TYR A 51 7.83 -0.82 -5.45
C TYR A 51 7.97 -2.35 -5.37
N CYS A 52 8.04 -2.90 -4.15
CA CYS A 52 8.25 -4.33 -3.95
C CYS A 52 7.13 -5.16 -4.61
N TRP A 53 5.88 -4.73 -4.46
CA TRP A 53 4.75 -5.40 -5.08
C TRP A 53 4.62 -5.15 -6.59
N SER A 54 4.95 -3.95 -7.07
CA SER A 54 4.99 -3.66 -8.51
C SER A 54 6.03 -4.50 -9.24
N VAL A 55 7.17 -4.81 -8.61
CA VAL A 55 8.21 -5.68 -9.18
C VAL A 55 7.78 -7.15 -9.14
N TRP A 56 7.27 -7.63 -8.01
CA TRP A 56 7.00 -9.08 -7.84
C TRP A 56 5.63 -9.53 -8.37
N ARG A 57 4.59 -8.69 -8.29
CA ARG A 57 3.22 -8.98 -8.75
C ARG A 57 2.49 -7.71 -9.21
N PRO A 58 2.86 -7.14 -10.37
CA PRO A 58 2.23 -5.93 -10.90
C PRO A 58 0.72 -6.08 -11.12
N ASP A 59 0.23 -7.28 -11.42
CA ASP A 59 -1.21 -7.56 -11.60
C ASP A 59 -2.09 -7.17 -10.41
N LEU A 60 -1.54 -7.20 -9.20
CA LEU A 60 -2.28 -6.92 -7.97
C LEU A 60 -2.32 -5.41 -7.65
N LEU A 61 -1.45 -4.60 -8.25
CA LEU A 61 -1.35 -3.14 -8.09
C LEU A 61 -1.70 -2.43 -9.41
N PRO A 62 -2.98 -2.36 -9.80
CA PRO A 62 -3.40 -1.52 -10.91
C PRO A 62 -3.11 -0.05 -10.59
N LEU A 63 -3.03 0.78 -11.63
CA LEU A 63 -2.82 2.23 -11.52
C LEU A 63 -3.77 2.90 -10.52
N ALA A 64 -5.06 2.52 -10.55
CA ALA A 64 -6.06 3.01 -9.61
C ALA A 64 -5.77 2.62 -8.15
N GLY A 65 -5.18 1.44 -7.91
CA GLY A 65 -4.81 0.99 -6.57
C GLY A 65 -3.64 1.78 -6.00
N VAL A 66 -2.62 2.06 -6.83
CA VAL A 66 -1.49 2.92 -6.46
C VAL A 66 -1.98 4.33 -6.14
N PHE A 67 -2.88 4.88 -6.97
CA PHE A 67 -3.48 6.20 -6.74
C PHE A 67 -4.22 6.28 -5.40
N LEU A 68 -5.03 5.28 -5.07
CA LEU A 68 -5.75 5.25 -3.78
C LEU A 68 -4.81 5.16 -2.58
N ILE A 69 -3.69 4.42 -2.70
CA ILE A 69 -2.67 4.35 -1.64
C ILE A 69 -2.00 5.72 -1.45
N GLY A 70 -1.63 6.39 -2.55
CA GLY A 70 -1.05 7.73 -2.49
C GLY A 70 -2.03 8.75 -1.89
N LEU A 71 -3.30 8.71 -2.30
CA LEU A 71 -4.35 9.56 -1.73
C LEU A 71 -4.54 9.31 -0.23
N PHE A 72 -4.48 8.05 0.20
CA PHE A 72 -4.56 7.68 1.61
C PHE A 72 -3.34 8.19 2.40
N GLU A 73 -2.13 8.07 1.84
CA GLU A 73 -0.91 8.63 2.44
C GLU A 73 -0.98 10.15 2.56
N ASP A 74 -1.46 10.83 1.52
CA ASP A 74 -1.64 12.29 1.50
C ASP A 74 -2.63 12.72 2.59
N LEU A 75 -3.77 12.03 2.71
CA LEU A 75 -4.74 12.28 3.80
C LEU A 75 -4.14 12.07 5.21
N LEU A 76 -3.20 11.14 5.38
CA LEU A 76 -2.54 10.88 6.66
C LEU A 76 -1.51 11.95 7.02
N ARG A 77 -0.90 12.58 6.01
CA ARG A 77 0.20 13.56 6.20
C ARG A 77 -0.27 15.01 6.13
N GLY A 78 -1.39 15.27 5.43
CA GLY A 78 -2.04 16.58 5.34
C GLY A 78 -1.55 17.41 4.17
#